data_AF-W7QBX2-F1
#
_entry.id   AF-W7QBX2-F1
#
_cell.length_a   1.000
_cell.length_b   1.000
_cell.length_c   1.000
_cell.angle_alpha   90.00
_cell.angle_beta   90.00
_cell.angle_gamma   90.00
#
_symmetry.space_group_name_H-M   'P 1'
#
loop_
_entity.id
_entity.type
_entity.pdbx_description
1 polymer ?
#
loop_
_entity_poly.entity_id
_entity_poly.type
_entity_poly.pdbx_seq_one_letter_code
_entity_poly.pdbx_strand_id
1 'polypeptide(L)'
;MTSFRSASCHPVPVNGGRLTRWLRPRVMAQLDRLEGGRITLIEGSQCHHLGQDGPLQVTLVVRDPRAWQRLALGGSVGAAEAYIDGDWDADDLVALIRLFAANLERVNGDMENGTARMADGYWGP
;
A
#
# COMPACT_ATOMS: atom_id res chain seq x y z
N MET A 1 23.54 23.61 -25.66
CA MET A 1 23.04 24.47 -24.55
C MET A 1 21.83 23.78 -23.95
N THR A 2 22.05 22.85 -23.01
CA THR A 2 20.98 22.07 -22.37
C THR A 2 20.73 22.68 -21.01
N SER A 3 19.57 23.29 -20.83
CA SER A 3 19.15 23.97 -19.61
C SER A 3 18.94 22.93 -18.51
N PHE A 4 19.77 22.97 -17.47
CA PHE A 4 19.52 22.25 -16.23
C PHE A 4 18.28 22.86 -15.55
N ARG A 5 17.23 22.05 -15.37
CA ARG A 5 16.10 22.42 -14.51
C ARG A 5 16.59 22.38 -13.07
N SER A 6 16.67 23.54 -12.44
CA SER A 6 16.82 23.68 -10.99
C SER A 6 15.71 22.89 -10.29
N ALA A 7 16.10 21.87 -9.52
CA ALA A 7 15.21 21.26 -8.55
C ALA A 7 14.97 22.28 -7.43
N SER A 8 13.76 22.85 -7.40
CA SER A 8 13.33 23.72 -6.32
C SER A 8 13.08 22.87 -5.09
N CYS A 9 14.05 22.85 -4.17
CA CYS A 9 13.88 22.21 -2.86
C CYS A 9 12.86 23.04 -2.07
N HIS A 10 11.57 22.75 -2.19
CA HIS A 10 10.57 23.29 -1.28
C HIS A 10 10.63 22.51 0.03
N PRO A 11 11.00 23.13 1.18
CA PRO A 11 10.85 22.48 2.46
C PRO A 11 9.36 22.38 2.81
N VAL A 12 8.77 21.22 2.52
CA VAL A 12 7.39 20.89 2.94
C VAL A 12 7.35 20.83 4.48
N PRO A 13 6.39 21.49 5.14
CA PRO A 13 6.32 21.54 6.60
C PRO A 13 6.13 20.15 7.20
N VAL A 14 7.04 19.79 8.11
CA VAL A 14 7.05 18.56 8.91
C VAL A 14 5.96 18.57 9.98
N ASN A 15 4.69 18.48 9.59
CA ASN A 15 3.60 18.14 10.53
C ASN A 15 3.46 16.63 10.77
N GLY A 16 4.34 15.81 10.17
CA GLY A 16 4.17 14.35 10.08
C GLY A 16 4.57 13.52 11.29
N GLY A 17 5.38 14.02 12.23
CA GLY A 17 6.00 13.16 13.25
C GLY A 17 5.01 12.36 14.12
N ARG A 18 3.89 12.97 14.53
CA ARG A 18 2.87 12.30 15.36
C ARG A 18 1.89 11.48 14.53
N LEU A 19 1.45 11.99 13.38
CA LEU A 19 0.47 11.32 12.54
C LEU A 19 1.09 10.11 11.83
N THR A 20 2.32 10.25 11.30
CA THR A 20 3.12 9.13 10.78
C THR A 20 3.30 8.03 11.82
N ARG A 21 3.61 8.39 13.08
CA ARG A 21 3.78 7.40 14.16
C ARG A 21 2.51 6.58 14.45
N TRP A 22 1.34 7.16 14.20
CA TRP A 22 0.06 6.47 14.37
C TRP A 22 -0.39 5.72 13.11
N LEU A 23 -0.11 6.25 11.91
CA LEU A 23 -0.50 5.65 10.63
C LEU A 23 0.41 4.48 10.23
N ARG A 24 1.72 4.60 10.48
CA ARG A 24 2.72 3.54 10.19
C ARG A 24 2.26 2.16 10.65
N PRO A 25 1.95 1.92 11.95
CA PRO A 25 1.56 0.58 12.40
C PRO A 25 0.26 0.09 11.74
N ARG A 26 -0.66 0.99 11.37
CA ARG A 26 -1.89 0.61 10.67
C ARG A 26 -1.63 0.19 9.23
N VAL A 27 -0.81 0.94 8.50
CA VAL A 27 -0.41 0.58 7.14
C VAL A 27 0.37 -0.74 7.15
N MET A 28 1.33 -0.89 8.07
CA MET A 28 2.08 -2.15 8.23
C MET A 28 1.16 -3.33 8.53
N ALA A 29 0.17 -3.17 9.42
CA ALA A 29 -0.80 -4.22 9.71
C ALA A 29 -1.71 -4.55 8.51
N GLN A 30 -2.00 -3.60 7.63
CA GLN A 30 -2.72 -3.87 6.38
C GLN A 30 -1.85 -4.63 5.38
N LEU A 31 -0.61 -4.22 5.20
CA LEU A 31 0.36 -4.91 4.36
C LEU A 31 0.60 -6.36 4.84
N ASP A 32 0.61 -6.57 6.16
CA ASP A 32 0.81 -7.89 6.77
C ASP A 32 -0.32 -8.89 6.45
N ARG A 33 -1.53 -8.37 6.23
CA ARG A 33 -2.71 -9.18 5.91
C ARG A 33 -2.81 -9.58 4.44
N LEU A 34 -1.91 -9.10 3.59
CA LEU A 34 -1.96 -9.42 2.17
C LEU A 34 -1.66 -10.90 1.96
N GLU A 35 -2.51 -11.57 1.21
CA GLU A 35 -2.35 -12.96 0.83
C GLU A 35 -1.81 -13.07 -0.60
N GLY A 36 -1.14 -14.17 -0.92
CA GLY A 36 -0.60 -14.42 -2.27
C GLY A 36 0.80 -13.85 -2.50
N GLY A 37 1.48 -13.38 -1.45
CA GLY A 37 2.87 -12.97 -1.53
C GLY A 37 3.37 -12.23 -0.30
N ARG A 38 4.70 -12.12 -0.21
CA ARG A 38 5.38 -11.39 0.87
C ARG A 38 6.01 -10.10 0.37
N ILE A 39 6.03 -9.13 1.27
CA ILE A 39 6.63 -7.82 1.10
C ILE A 39 7.78 -7.71 2.10
N THR A 40 8.99 -7.52 1.59
CA THR A 40 10.14 -7.10 2.41
C THR A 40 10.17 -5.58 2.43
N LEU A 41 9.78 -4.99 3.55
CA LEU A 41 9.75 -3.55 3.74
C LEU A 41 11.03 -3.07 4.40
N ILE A 42 11.74 -2.16 3.73
CA ILE A 42 12.98 -1.53 4.18
C ILE A 42 12.70 -0.07 4.53
N GLU A 43 12.95 0.34 5.77
CA GLU A 43 12.83 1.73 6.23
C GLU A 43 14.13 2.11 6.95
N GLY A 44 15.00 2.89 6.29
CA GLY A 44 16.32 3.21 6.83
C GLY A 44 17.14 1.94 7.09
N SER A 45 17.44 1.65 8.37
CA SER A 45 18.15 0.44 8.78
C SER A 45 17.23 -0.69 9.27
N GLN A 46 15.91 -0.48 9.25
CA GLN A 46 14.93 -1.48 9.67
C GLN A 46 14.44 -2.29 8.46
N CYS A 47 14.29 -3.60 8.67
CA CYS A 47 13.73 -4.53 7.71
C CYS A 47 12.54 -5.25 8.36
N HIS A 48 11.41 -5.28 7.67
CA HIS A 48 10.19 -5.95 8.10
C HIS A 48 9.71 -6.89 7.01
N HIS A 49 9.34 -8.12 7.37
CA HIS A 49 8.69 -9.05 6.45
C HIS A 49 7.19 -9.03 6.75
N LEU A 50 6.40 -8.69 5.74
CA LEU A 50 4.95 -8.51 5.82
C LEU A 50 4.28 -9.39 4.76
N GLY A 51 3.02 -9.74 4.99
CA GLY A 51 2.22 -10.53 4.06
C GLY A 51 2.29 -12.01 4.36
N GLN A 52 1.36 -12.76 3.78
CA GLN A 52 1.24 -14.21 3.91
C GLN A 52 2.02 -14.91 2.80
N ASP A 53 2.23 -16.22 2.94
CA ASP A 53 2.97 -16.99 1.94
C ASP A 53 2.29 -16.93 0.56
N GLY A 54 3.10 -16.97 -0.49
CA GLY A 54 2.61 -16.95 -1.86
C GLY A 54 3.70 -16.71 -2.90
N PRO A 55 3.32 -16.75 -4.19
CA PRO A 55 4.27 -16.69 -5.30
C PRO A 55 4.87 -15.30 -5.52
N LEU A 56 4.22 -14.23 -5.06
CA LEU A 56 4.73 -12.87 -5.24
C LEU A 56 5.72 -12.53 -4.12
N GLN A 57 6.88 -12.02 -4.50
CA GLN A 57 7.93 -11.59 -3.57
C GLN A 57 8.41 -10.22 -4.02
N VAL A 58 8.20 -9.20 -3.17
CA VAL A 58 8.55 -7.82 -3.52
C VAL A 58 9.30 -7.14 -2.38
N THR A 59 10.24 -6.28 -2.73
CA THR A 59 10.90 -5.40 -1.78
C THR A 59 10.34 -4.00 -1.92
N LEU A 60 9.81 -3.43 -0.83
CA LEU A 60 9.30 -2.07 -0.74
C LEU A 60 10.27 -1.25 0.11
N VAL A 61 10.77 -0.15 -0.42
CA VAL A 61 11.72 0.73 0.26
C VAL A 61 11.03 2.04 0.58
N VAL A 62 10.88 2.36 1.87
CA VAL A 62 10.39 3.67 2.33
C VAL A 62 11.59 4.59 2.52
N ARG A 63 11.66 5.64 1.71
CA ARG A 63 12.75 6.63 1.73
C ARG A 63 12.40 7.84 2.60
N ASP A 64 11.15 8.28 2.58
CA ASP A 64 10.65 9.39 3.40
C ASP A 64 9.45 8.99 4.28
N PRO A 65 9.43 9.33 5.59
CA PRO A 65 8.33 9.00 6.50
C PRO A 65 6.97 9.60 6.14
N ARG A 66 6.91 10.60 5.23
CA ARG A 66 5.66 11.17 4.71
C ARG A 66 4.94 10.19 3.79
N ALA A 67 5.64 9.21 3.22
CA ALA A 67 5.04 8.11 2.45
C ALA A 67 3.88 7.46 3.23
N TRP A 68 4.05 7.22 4.53
CA TRP A 68 3.00 6.64 5.39
C TRP A 68 1.71 7.46 5.44
N GLN A 69 1.83 8.78 5.43
CA GLN A 69 0.67 9.68 5.44
C GLN A 69 -0.01 9.69 4.08
N ARG A 70 0.78 9.74 3.00
CA ARG A 70 0.28 9.73 1.62
C ARG A 70 -0.39 8.41 1.25
N LEU A 71 0.17 7.28 1.70
CA LEU A 71 -0.42 5.95 1.56
C LEU A 71 -1.75 5.83 2.31
N ALA A 72 -1.80 6.27 3.57
CA ALA A 72 -2.98 6.08 4.40
C ALA A 72 -4.13 7.06 4.14
N LEU A 73 -3.82 8.33 3.80
CA LEU A 73 -4.82 9.39 3.64
C LEU A 73 -5.13 9.69 2.17
N GLY A 74 -4.14 9.53 1.28
CA GLY A 74 -4.29 9.82 -0.15
C GLY A 74 -4.74 8.63 -0.99
N GLY A 75 -4.87 7.45 -0.38
CA GLY A 75 -5.27 6.23 -1.08
C GLY A 75 -4.32 5.88 -2.24
N SER A 76 -4.87 5.35 -3.33
CA SER A 76 -4.10 4.93 -4.51
C SER A 76 -3.41 6.11 -5.23
N VAL A 77 -4.04 7.28 -5.27
CA VAL A 77 -3.46 8.47 -5.91
C VAL A 77 -2.29 9.00 -5.10
N GLY A 78 -2.47 9.18 -3.78
CA GLY A 78 -1.38 9.62 -2.90
C GLY A 78 -0.22 8.63 -2.86
N ALA A 79 -0.50 7.32 -2.99
CA ALA A 79 0.53 6.30 -3.14
C ALA A 79 1.34 6.49 -4.43
N ALA A 80 0.67 6.73 -5.56
CA ALA A 80 1.32 6.94 -6.85
C ALA A 80 2.14 8.24 -6.88
N GLU A 81 1.61 9.34 -6.35
CA GLU A 81 2.34 10.60 -6.22
C GLU A 81 3.58 10.43 -5.34
N ALA A 82 3.47 9.73 -4.21
CA ALA A 82 4.61 9.43 -3.34
C ALA A 82 5.67 8.54 -4.02
N TYR A 83 5.27 7.65 -4.94
CA TYR A 83 6.23 6.89 -5.75
C TYR A 83 6.96 7.79 -6.74
N ILE A 84 6.23 8.68 -7.43
CA ILE A 84 6.79 9.62 -8.42
C ILE A 84 7.73 10.63 -7.74
N ASP A 85 7.38 11.12 -6.55
CA ASP A 85 8.24 11.99 -5.72
C ASP A 85 9.44 11.25 -5.13
N GLY A 86 9.48 9.91 -5.20
CA GLY A 86 10.55 9.09 -4.64
C GLY A 86 10.50 8.95 -3.11
N ASP A 87 9.35 9.18 -2.48
CA ASP A 87 9.15 8.97 -1.03
C ASP A 87 9.19 7.46 -0.68
N TRP A 88 8.82 6.61 -1.63
CA TRP A 88 8.97 5.16 -1.54
C TRP A 88 9.22 4.57 -2.92
N ASP A 89 9.72 3.34 -2.95
CA ASP A 89 10.12 2.64 -4.16
C ASP A 89 9.89 1.14 -4.00
N ALA A 90 9.87 0.40 -5.11
CA ALA A 90 9.76 -1.05 -5.10
C ALA A 90 10.62 -1.68 -6.18
N ASP A 91 11.23 -2.83 -5.87
CA ASP A 91 12.05 -3.58 -6.83
C ASP A 91 11.23 -4.11 -8.02
N ASP A 92 9.98 -4.53 -7.76
CA ASP A 92 9.00 -4.86 -8.78
C ASP A 92 7.65 -4.21 -8.43
N LEU A 93 7.44 -2.99 -8.96
CA LEU A 93 6.20 -2.24 -8.77
C LEU A 93 5.00 -2.99 -9.34
N VAL A 94 5.16 -3.70 -10.47
CA VAL A 94 4.05 -4.40 -11.12
C VAL A 94 3.57 -5.56 -10.25
N ALA A 95 4.50 -6.34 -9.69
CA ALA A 95 4.17 -7.42 -8.74
C ALA A 95 3.50 -6.87 -7.48
N LEU A 96 3.95 -5.73 -6.95
CA LEU A 96 3.34 -5.08 -5.79
C LEU A 96 1.89 -4.64 -6.07
N ILE A 97 1.64 -3.99 -7.21
CA ILE A 97 0.29 -3.58 -7.60
C ILE A 97 -0.61 -4.79 -7.87
N ARG A 98 -0.09 -5.86 -8.49
CA ARG A 98 -0.82 -7.13 -8.66
C ARG A 98 -1.22 -7.75 -7.32
N LEU A 99 -0.31 -7.74 -6.34
CA LEU A 99 -0.60 -8.22 -4.99
C LEU A 99 -1.74 -7.42 -4.36
N PHE A 100 -1.71 -6.09 -4.47
CA PHE A 100 -2.82 -5.26 -3.95
C PHE A 100 -4.14 -5.51 -4.68
N ALA A 101 -4.13 -5.60 -6.02
CA ALA A 101 -5.33 -5.84 -6.82
C ALA A 101 -5.99 -7.19 -6.46
N ALA A 102 -5.20 -8.27 -6.39
CA ALA A 102 -5.70 -9.60 -6.04
C ALA A 102 -6.32 -9.66 -4.62
N ASN A 103 -5.84 -8.80 -3.70
CA ASN A 103 -6.40 -8.69 -2.36
C ASN A 103 -7.66 -7.82 -2.31
N LEU A 104 -7.77 -6.78 -3.15
CA LEU A 104 -8.98 -5.98 -3.28
C LEU A 104 -10.14 -6.79 -3.88
N GLU A 105 -9.87 -7.56 -4.93
CA GLU A 105 -10.88 -8.41 -5.58
C GLU A 105 -11.42 -9.47 -4.62
N ARG A 106 -10.57 -10.07 -3.78
CA ARG A 106 -10.99 -11.04 -2.77
C ARG A 106 -11.93 -10.43 -1.73
N VAL A 107 -11.62 -9.24 -1.25
CA VAL A 107 -12.47 -8.51 -0.28
C VAL A 107 -13.83 -8.18 -0.90
N ASN A 108 -13.87 -7.80 -2.18
CA ASN A 108 -15.12 -7.52 -2.87
C ASN A 108 -15.93 -8.79 -3.17
N GLY A 109 -15.28 -9.87 -3.59
CA GLY A 109 -15.94 -11.15 -3.90
C GLY A 109 -16.51 -11.87 -2.67
N ASP A 110 -15.91 -11.69 -1.48
CA ASP A 110 -16.48 -12.21 -0.23
C ASP A 110 -17.82 -11.53 0.13
N MET A 111 -17.94 -10.22 -0.16
CA MET A 111 -19.20 -9.49 0.05
C MET A 111 -20.32 -9.99 -0.87
N GLU A 112 -20.01 -10.38 -2.09
CA GLU A 112 -20.99 -10.89 -3.07
C GLU A 112 -21.52 -12.29 -2.70
N ASN A 113 -20.73 -13.10 -1.99
CA ASN A 113 -21.14 -14.42 -1.52
C ASN A 113 -21.97 -14.41 -0.21
N GLY A 114 -21.85 -13.35 0.60
CA GLY A 114 -22.56 -13.23 1.88
C GLY A 114 -24.07 -12.99 1.75
N THR A 115 -24.52 -12.35 0.67
CA THR A 115 -25.95 -12.03 0.45
C THR A 115 -26.73 -13.12 -0.27
N ALA A 116 -26.05 -14.10 -0.89
CA ALA A 116 -26.70 -15.14 -1.69
C ALA A 116 -27.43 -16.21 -0.85
N ARG A 117 -27.12 -16.34 0.46
CA ARG A 117 -27.77 -17.33 1.34
C ARG A 117 -29.08 -16.84 1.97
N MET A 118 -29.51 -15.61 1.67
CA MET A 118 -30.76 -15.02 2.15
C MET A 118 -31.77 -14.78 1.03
N ALA A 119 -31.75 -15.57 -0.04
CA ALA A 119 -32.83 -15.56 -1.04
C ALA A 119 -33.44 -16.96 -1.29
N ASP A 120 -32.81 -18.02 -0.75
CA ASP A 120 -33.21 -19.42 -0.96
C ASP A 120 -34.24 -19.95 0.07
N GLY A 121 -35.05 -19.06 0.65
CA GLY A 121 -36.01 -19.42 1.70
C GLY A 121 -37.48 -19.10 1.42
N TYR A 122 -37.80 -18.52 0.26
CA TYR A 122 -39.14 -18.01 -0.01
C TYR A 122 -39.57 -18.22 -1.47
N TRP A 123 -39.75 -19.48 -1.86
CA TRP A 123 -40.57 -19.82 -3.04
C TRP A 123 -41.30 -21.15 -2.84
N GLY A 124 -42.48 -21.08 -2.22
CA GLY A 124 -43.57 -22.03 -2.41
C GLY A 124 -44.75 -21.27 -3.00
N PRO A 125 -45.49 -21.85 -3.96
CA PRO A 125 -46.64 -22.68 -3.57
C PRO A 125 -46.65 -24.10 -4.17
#